data_AF-A0A3S0AUZ3-F1
#
_entry.id   AF-A0A3S0AUZ3-F1
#
_cell.length_a   1.000
_cell.length_b   1.000
_cell.length_c   1.000
_cell.angle_alpha   90.00
_cell.angle_beta   90.00
_cell.angle_gamma   90.00
#
_symmetry.space_group_name_H-M   'P 1'
#
loop_
_entity.id
_entity.type
_entity.pdbx_description
1 polymer ?
#
loop_
_entity_poly.entity_id
_entity_poly.type
_entity_poly.pdbx_seq_one_letter_code
_entity_poly.pdbx_strand_id
1 'polypeptide(L)'
;MSTRRLLNLVFQLRQESSFVAKITGSQRISFADERLMDIPEALTGQAHPVRQAIARAEKQRAMEPKRAAALRKAKARRAVSRR
;
A
#
# COMPACT_ATOMS: atom_id res chain seq x y z
N MET A 1 7.70 10.86 -32.59
CA MET A 1 7.46 10.06 -31.37
C MET A 1 7.50 8.58 -31.75
N SER A 2 8.38 7.76 -31.16
CA SER A 2 8.48 6.33 -31.47
C SER A 2 7.28 5.56 -30.87
N THR A 3 6.72 4.61 -31.63
CA THR A 3 5.62 3.73 -31.21
C THR A 3 5.88 3.05 -29.87
N ARG A 4 7.14 2.70 -29.58
CA ARG A 4 7.57 2.12 -28.30
C ARG A 4 7.41 3.08 -27.12
N ARG A 5 7.64 4.38 -27.33
CA ARG A 5 7.42 5.41 -26.30
C ARG A 5 5.92 5.62 -26.04
N LEU A 6 5.10 5.59 -27.09
CA LEU A 6 3.64 5.67 -26.97
C LEU A 6 3.07 4.47 -26.20
N LEU A 7 3.54 3.25 -26.49
CA LEU A 7 3.12 2.06 -25.76
C LEU A 7 3.52 2.10 -24.28
N ASN A 8 4.73 2.56 -23.96
CA ASN A 8 5.16 2.75 -22.57
C ASN A 8 4.32 3.80 -21.85
N LEU A 9 3.99 4.91 -22.52
CA LEU A 9 3.15 5.96 -21.95
C LEU A 9 1.74 5.43 -21.65
N VAL A 10 1.13 4.70 -22.61
CA VAL A 10 -0.18 4.06 -22.43
C VAL A 10 -0.14 3.03 -21.31
N PHE A 11 0.93 2.26 -21.19
CA PHE A 11 1.09 1.27 -20.13
C PHE A 11 1.23 1.92 -18.75
N GLN A 12 2.00 3.00 -18.64
CA GLN A 12 2.11 3.80 -17.41
C GLN A 12 0.77 4.44 -17.03
N LEU A 13 0.08 5.06 -17.99
CA LEU A 13 -1.26 5.64 -17.78
C LEU A 13 -2.29 4.59 -17.36
N ARG A 14 -2.20 3.36 -17.88
CA ARG A 14 -3.11 2.27 -17.48
C ARG A 14 -2.83 1.78 -16.07
N GLN A 15 -1.58 1.80 -15.62
CA GLN A 15 -1.22 1.53 -14.23
C GLN A 15 -1.69 2.65 -13.29
N GLU A 16 -1.56 3.89 -13.72
CA GLU A 16 -1.95 5.07 -12.93
C GLU A 16 -3.43 5.42 -13.06
N SER A 17 -4.19 4.65 -13.84
CA SER A 17 -5.63 4.89 -14.04
C SER A 17 -6.40 4.69 -12.74
N SER A 18 -6.99 5.77 -12.25
CA SER A 18 -7.91 5.81 -11.10
C SER A 18 -9.07 4.82 -11.22
N PHE A 19 -9.46 4.45 -12.45
CA PHE A 19 -10.49 3.45 -12.75
C PHE A 19 -10.09 2.04 -12.31
N VAL A 20 -8.88 1.59 -12.67
CA VAL A 20 -8.37 0.25 -12.29
C VAL A 20 -8.06 0.20 -10.79
N ALA A 21 -7.59 1.31 -10.22
CA ALA A 21 -7.32 1.42 -8.79
C ALA A 21 -8.59 1.29 -7.93
N LYS A 22 -9.69 1.93 -8.34
CA LYS A 22 -11.01 1.77 -7.69
C LYS A 22 -11.52 0.32 -7.74
N ILE A 23 -11.29 -0.37 -8.86
CA ILE A 23 -11.72 -1.78 -9.03
C ILE A 23 -10.87 -2.73 -8.18
N THR A 24 -9.57 -2.45 -8.02
CA THR A 24 -8.64 -3.32 -7.28
C THR A 24 -8.48 -2.98 -5.80
N GLY A 25 -9.16 -1.93 -5.31
CA GLY A 25 -9.06 -1.48 -3.92
C GLY A 25 -7.65 -1.03 -3.52
N SER A 26 -6.83 -0.64 -4.49
CA SER A 26 -5.45 -0.23 -4.27
C SER A 26 -5.36 1.28 -4.09
N GLN A 27 -4.84 1.73 -2.94
CA GLN A 27 -4.44 3.13 -2.73
C GLN A 27 -3.19 3.39 -3.59
N ARG A 28 -3.39 3.85 -4.82
CA ARG A 28 -2.30 4.49 -5.57
C ARG A 28 -2.30 5.97 -5.26
N ILE A 29 -1.28 6.40 -4.53
CA ILE A 29 -0.77 7.76 -4.65
C ILE A 29 -0.16 7.82 -6.06
N SER A 30 -0.64 8.72 -6.92
CA SER A 30 -0.03 8.88 -8.24
C SER A 30 1.33 9.56 -8.10
N PHE A 31 2.19 9.45 -9.13
CA PHE A 31 3.46 10.19 -9.14
C PHE A 31 3.25 11.71 -8.94
N ALA A 32 2.15 12.25 -9.47
CA ALA A 32 1.77 13.64 -9.25
C ALA A 32 1.42 13.92 -7.78
N ASP A 33 0.69 13.02 -7.13
CA ASP A 33 0.35 13.15 -5.71
C ASP A 33 1.59 13.06 -4.81
N GLU A 34 2.57 12.20 -5.13
CA GLU A 34 3.85 12.15 -4.40
C GLU A 34 4.58 13.50 -4.50
N ARG A 35 4.65 14.07 -5.71
CA ARG A 35 5.26 15.38 -5.93
C ARG A 35 4.54 16.51 -5.23
N LEU A 36 3.21 16.43 -5.13
CA LEU A 36 2.42 17.42 -4.40
C LEU A 36 2.60 17.29 -2.87
N MET A 37 2.87 16.10 -2.35
CA MET A 37 3.21 15.89 -0.93
C MET A 37 4.62 16.39 -0.60
N ASP A 38 5.56 16.35 -1.54
CA ASP A 38 6.93 16.82 -1.31
C ASP A 38 7.03 18.34 -1.04
N ILE A 39 6.12 19.13 -1.61
CA ILE A 39 6.10 20.59 -1.48
C ILE A 39 5.89 21.03 -0.01
N PRO A 40 4.82 20.61 0.68
CA PRO A 40 4.64 20.94 2.10
C PRO A 40 5.67 20.24 3.00
N GLU A 41 6.16 19.05 2.64
CA GLU A 41 7.23 18.37 3.39
C GLU A 41 8.54 19.18 3.37
N ALA A 42 8.92 19.73 2.21
CA ALA A 42 10.11 20.57 2.08
C ALA A 42 10.00 21.89 2.86
N LEU A 43 8.79 22.45 2.99
CA LEU A 43 8.56 23.71 3.72
C LEU A 43 8.47 23.52 5.24
N THR A 44 7.86 22.42 5.69
CA THR A 44 7.61 22.17 7.12
C THR A 44 8.67 21.28 7.77
N GLY A 45 9.45 20.56 6.96
CA GLY A 45 10.39 19.53 7.44
C GLY A 45 9.71 18.30 8.05
N GLN A 46 8.38 18.20 7.97
CA GLN A 46 7.60 17.11 8.55
C GLN A 46 7.05 16.20 7.45
N ALA A 47 7.13 14.88 7.65
CA ALA A 47 6.60 13.91 6.70
C ALA A 47 5.06 14.02 6.59
N HIS A 48 4.55 14.00 5.36
CA HIS A 48 3.15 14.17 5.06
C HIS A 48 2.30 13.08 5.76
N PRO A 49 1.13 13.43 6.34
CA PRO A 49 0.31 12.49 7.10
C PRO A 49 -0.03 11.20 6.33
N VAL A 50 -0.18 11.30 5.00
CA VAL A 50 -0.47 10.15 4.13
C VAL A 50 0.69 9.17 4.10
N ARG A 51 1.95 9.65 4.04
CA ARG A 51 3.13 8.77 4.12
C ARG A 51 3.18 8.02 5.46
N GLN A 52 2.81 8.69 6.54
CA GLN A 52 2.71 8.04 7.86
C GLN A 52 1.61 6.98 7.91
N ALA A 53 0.45 7.25 7.30
CA ALA A 53 -0.66 6.31 7.24
C ALA A 53 -0.29 5.04 6.46
N ILE A 54 0.40 5.18 5.33
CA ILE A 54 0.90 4.06 4.53
C ILE A 54 1.90 3.23 5.33
N ALA A 55 2.91 3.87 5.93
CA ALA A 55 3.91 3.17 6.74
C ALA A 55 3.27 2.40 7.91
N ARG A 56 2.20 2.93 8.51
CA ARG A 56 1.42 2.22 9.55
C ARG A 56 0.67 1.02 8.98
N ALA A 57 0.02 1.19 7.83
CA ALA A 57 -0.71 0.10 7.17
C ALA A 57 0.23 -1.04 6.74
N GLU A 58 1.42 -0.74 6.23
CA GLU A 58 2.44 -1.73 5.88
C GLU A 58 2.95 -2.49 7.10
N LYS A 59 3.25 -1.78 8.20
CA LYS A 59 3.63 -2.42 9.47
C LYS A 59 2.52 -3.34 10.00
N GLN A 60 1.26 -2.97 9.84
CA GLN A 60 0.13 -3.81 10.24
C GLN A 60 0.04 -5.07 9.37
N ARG A 61 0.12 -4.94 8.04
CA ARG A 61 0.15 -6.08 7.10
C ARG A 61 1.30 -7.03 7.37
N ALA A 62 2.48 -6.51 7.70
CA ALA A 62 3.64 -7.33 8.07
C ALA A 62 3.42 -8.14 9.36
N MET A 63 2.55 -7.67 10.26
CA MET A 63 2.25 -8.31 11.54
C MET A 63 1.04 -9.26 11.49
N GLU A 64 0.17 -9.13 10.49
CA GLU A 64 -0.95 -10.06 10.25
C GLU A 64 -0.55 -11.54 10.19
N PRO A 65 0.50 -11.97 9.46
CA PRO A 65 0.86 -13.39 9.40
C PRO A 65 1.31 -13.93 10.76
N LYS A 66 2.03 -13.11 11.55
CA LYS A 66 2.44 -13.48 12.92
C LYS A 66 1.24 -13.62 13.84
N ARG A 67 0.27 -12.71 13.75
CA ARG A 67 -0.99 -12.77 14.51
C ARG A 67 -1.82 -14.00 14.13
N ALA A 68 -1.95 -14.30 12.83
CA ALA A 68 -2.64 -15.47 12.34
C ALA A 68 -1.99 -16.78 12.83
N ALA A 69 -0.66 -16.86 12.79
CA ALA A 69 0.08 -18.02 13.29
C ALA A 69 -0.09 -18.21 14.82
N ALA A 70 -0.05 -17.12 15.60
CA ALA A 70 -0.27 -17.16 17.04
C ALA A 70 -1.69 -17.63 17.38
N LEU A 71 -2.71 -17.12 16.68
CA LEU A 71 -4.11 -17.55 16.84
C LEU A 71 -4.30 -19.04 16.52
N ARG A 72 -3.65 -19.56 15.47
CA ARG A 72 -3.68 -20.99 15.14
C ARG A 72 -3.06 -21.84 16.24
N LYS A 73 -1.90 -21.44 16.80
CA LYS A 73 -1.26 -22.13 17.93
C LYS A 73 -2.13 -22.10 19.19
N ALA A 74 -2.78 -20.97 19.48
CA ALA A 74 -3.68 -20.84 20.63
C ALA A 74 -4.91 -21.75 20.49
N LYS A 75 -5.51 -21.82 19.30
CA LYS A 75 -6.62 -22.75 19.00
C LYS A 75 -6.19 -24.20 19.15
N ALA A 76 -5.02 -24.58 18.64
CA ALA A 76 -4.49 -25.94 18.76
C ALA A 76 -4.29 -26.35 20.23
N ARG A 77 -3.72 -25.47 21.07
CA ARG A 77 -3.54 -25.73 22.51
C ARG A 77 -4.87 -25.93 23.25
N ARG A 78 -5.90 -25.13 22.92
CA ARG A 78 -7.25 -25.28 23.49
C ARG A 78 -7.97 -26.55 23.03
N ALA A 79 -7.68 -27.04 21.82
CA ALA A 79 -8.23 -28.30 21.33
C ALA A 79 -7.58 -29.51 22.02
N VAL A 80 -6.28 -29.42 22.32
CA VAL A 80 -5.54 -30.47 23.05
C VAL A 80 -5.94 -30.49 24.53
N SER A 81 -6.15 -29.35 25.18
CA SER A 81 -6.53 -29.29 26.59
C SER A 81 -8.00 -29.66 26.90
N ARG A 82 -8.79 -29.97 25.87
CA ARG A 82 -10.21 -30.38 25.98
C ARG A 82 -10.44 -31.86 25.66
N ARG A 83 -9.39 -32.61 25.33
CA ARG A 83 -9.36 -34.07 25.27
C ARG A 83 -8.79 -34.60 26.58
#